data_AF-A0A1I3KTB2-F1
#
_entry.id   AF-A0A1I3KTB2-F1
#
_cell.length_a   1.000
_cell.length_b   1.000
_cell.length_c   1.000
_cell.angle_alpha   90.00
_cell.angle_beta   90.00
_cell.angle_gamma   90.00
#
_symmetry.space_group_name_H-M   'P 1'
#
loop_
_entity.id
_entity.type
_entity.pdbx_description
1 polymer ?
#
loop_
_entity_poly.entity_id
_entity_poly.type
_entity_poly.pdbx_seq_one_letter_code
_entity_poly.pdbx_strand_id
1 'polypeptide(L)'
;MIKKIKILQGQIGLLAKESEFQKVLVAGEYRFYDWFNKLEVAVFYLDGYEIETKLAEHLRQYYSSWVERYCEDIQLAEDEMGLLYEHDLLVEILPPATRRLYWKNGGQRRIEVLNTAEQAVSPELLALFQPSKARDQRNVKGQENVLFVQIPAWHIGVLLINGVVKQLLQPGLQGYWRFGHDVEIKVIDTREHEQLEEDLAEYLREHHRDWVEQYCDVIQIADNEMGLLYEHDVLMEILSPATRCLYWKNGNPRRIAKFKTSELEVSPELVSLLTASMSRKHSVKGWDSVLIAQIPAWHVGILKVDGRVQELLQPGIKGYWRVGYDVAVEIIDTRLQSLEVSGQEILTRDKVNLRINLSANWRYHDVLMAYGQLSEPVAYLYRELQFVLREVVGTRSLDELLENKQVIDELVSQQIQAVTQNFGLEVASLGIKDIILPGDMKAILSQVVEAEKSAQANVIRRREETAATRSLLNTAKVMENNPIALRLKELETLESIAERINQISVYGGLDQVLNGLVHIKGEQK
;
A
#
# COMPACT_ATOMS: atom_id res chain seq x y z
N MET A 1 -45.54 76.23 26.97
CA MET A 1 -44.40 76.40 27.89
C MET A 1 -43.21 76.89 27.06
N ILE A 2 -42.38 77.82 27.52
CA ILE A 2 -41.19 78.22 26.74
C ILE A 2 -40.10 77.16 26.96
N LYS A 3 -39.72 76.47 25.89
CA LYS A 3 -38.62 75.48 25.91
C LYS A 3 -37.33 76.22 25.56
N LYS A 4 -36.35 76.20 26.47
CA LYS A 4 -35.02 76.76 26.25
C LYS A 4 -34.10 75.65 25.77
N ILE A 5 -33.44 75.85 24.63
CA ILE A 5 -32.57 74.85 24.02
C ILE A 5 -31.23 75.51 23.74
N LYS A 6 -30.16 74.88 24.22
CA LYS A 6 -28.79 75.37 24.06
C LYS A 6 -28.03 74.40 23.19
N ILE A 7 -27.53 74.87 22.05
CA ILE A 7 -26.63 74.12 21.18
C ILE A 7 -25.22 74.63 21.43
N LEU A 8 -24.32 73.73 21.82
CA LEU A 8 -22.94 74.08 22.11
C LEU A 8 -22.12 74.27 20.83
N GLN A 9 -20.96 74.90 20.94
CA GLN A 9 -20.00 74.97 19.85
C GLN A 9 -19.55 73.55 19.48
N GLY A 10 -19.51 73.23 18.19
CA GLY A 10 -19.27 71.86 17.71
C GLY A 10 -20.50 70.95 17.75
N GLN A 11 -21.71 71.48 17.94
CA GLN A 11 -22.97 70.74 17.83
C GLN A 11 -23.88 71.36 16.77
N ILE A 12 -24.76 70.52 16.22
CA ILE A 12 -25.85 70.92 15.33
C ILE A 12 -27.16 70.30 15.84
N GLY A 13 -28.18 71.13 16.02
CA GLY A 13 -29.50 70.70 16.44
C GLY A 13 -30.47 70.64 15.26
N LEU A 14 -31.18 69.53 15.08
CA LEU A 14 -32.32 69.46 14.17
C LEU A 14 -33.61 69.61 14.97
N LEU A 15 -34.31 70.72 14.78
CA LEU A 15 -35.63 70.96 15.38
C LEU A 15 -36.71 70.25 14.57
N ALA A 16 -37.37 69.28 15.18
CA ALA A 16 -38.50 68.57 14.61
C ALA A 16 -39.82 68.97 15.31
N LYS A 17 -40.91 68.99 14.56
CA LYS A 17 -42.27 69.15 15.07
C LYS A 17 -43.14 68.07 14.45
N GLU A 18 -43.84 67.28 15.27
CA GLU A 18 -44.68 66.18 14.77
C GLU A 18 -43.92 65.25 13.79
N SER A 19 -42.66 64.95 14.10
CA SER A 19 -41.76 64.10 13.31
C SER A 19 -41.27 64.68 11.96
N GLU A 20 -41.52 65.96 11.66
CA GLU A 20 -40.90 66.66 10.51
C GLU A 20 -39.88 67.71 10.95
N PHE A 21 -38.71 67.74 10.30
CA PHE A 21 -37.66 68.72 10.58
C PHE A 21 -38.02 70.12 10.07
N GLN A 22 -38.07 71.10 10.97
CA GLN A 22 -38.44 72.47 10.62
C GLN A 22 -37.22 73.38 10.46
N LYS A 23 -36.16 73.15 11.24
CA LYS A 23 -35.03 74.07 11.27
C LYS A 23 -33.74 73.42 11.77
N VAL A 24 -32.62 73.78 11.14
CA VAL A 24 -31.27 73.54 11.66
C VAL A 24 -30.88 74.63 12.64
N LEU A 25 -30.43 74.23 13.82
CA LEU A 25 -29.96 75.08 14.90
C LEU A 25 -28.43 74.95 15.00
N VAL A 26 -27.73 76.02 14.62
CA VAL A 26 -26.27 76.14 14.84
C VAL A 26 -25.98 76.55 16.29
N ALA A 27 -24.72 76.48 16.73
CA ALA A 27 -24.31 76.86 18.09
C ALA A 27 -24.93 78.20 18.55
N GLY A 28 -25.61 78.19 19.70
CA GLY A 28 -26.37 79.32 20.20
C GLY A 28 -27.47 78.94 21.19
N GLU A 29 -28.11 79.94 21.79
CA GLU A 29 -29.23 79.77 22.70
C GLU A 29 -30.56 80.12 22.02
N TYR A 30 -31.47 79.16 21.97
CA TYR A 30 -32.77 79.30 21.31
C TYR A 30 -33.91 79.17 22.32
N ARG A 31 -34.99 79.92 22.08
CA ARG A 31 -36.22 79.85 22.86
C ARG A 31 -37.40 79.60 21.93
N PHE A 32 -38.10 78.50 22.15
CA PHE A 32 -39.28 78.14 21.37
C PHE A 32 -40.53 78.14 22.25
N TYR A 33 -41.63 78.64 21.70
CA TYR A 33 -42.94 78.52 22.33
C TYR A 33 -43.55 77.17 21.95
N ASP A 34 -43.52 76.22 22.87
CA ASP A 34 -44.13 74.90 22.69
C ASP A 34 -45.35 74.75 23.61
N TRP A 35 -46.51 75.17 23.11
CA TRP A 35 -47.75 75.09 23.89
C TRP A 35 -48.34 73.68 23.98
N PHE A 36 -47.99 72.79 23.05
CA PHE A 36 -48.56 71.45 22.95
C PHE A 36 -47.54 70.32 23.19
N ASN A 37 -46.31 70.66 23.60
CA ASN A 37 -45.19 69.74 23.80
C ASN A 37 -44.89 68.87 22.57
N LYS A 38 -44.91 69.49 21.38
CA LYS A 38 -44.75 68.83 20.08
C LYS A 38 -43.38 69.08 19.43
N LEU A 39 -42.51 69.89 20.05
CA LEU A 39 -41.18 70.21 19.54
C LEU A 39 -40.12 69.31 20.15
N GLU A 40 -39.40 68.60 19.30
CA GLU A 40 -38.24 67.77 19.64
C GLU A 40 -36.99 68.36 19.00
N VAL A 41 -35.85 68.27 19.69
CA VAL A 41 -34.56 68.65 19.11
C VAL A 41 -33.61 67.49 19.23
N ALA A 42 -33.20 66.95 18.09
CA ALA A 42 -32.11 66.01 18.00
C ALA A 42 -30.80 66.79 17.92
N VAL A 43 -29.88 66.56 18.86
CA VAL A 43 -28.57 67.23 18.89
C VAL A 43 -27.52 66.24 18.41
N PHE A 44 -26.79 66.62 17.38
CA PHE A 44 -25.68 65.87 16.83
C PHE A 44 -24.37 66.63 17.09
N TYR A 45 -23.30 65.90 17.26
CA TYR A 45 -21.97 66.48 17.31
C TYR A 45 -21.46 66.68 15.89
N LEU A 46 -20.82 67.81 15.65
CA LEU A 46 -20.01 68.06 14.46
C LEU A 46 -18.61 67.47 14.72
N ASP A 47 -18.55 66.24 15.19
CA ASP A 47 -17.32 65.46 15.36
C ASP A 47 -16.92 64.75 14.07
N GLY A 48 -17.74 64.92 13.02
CA GLY A 48 -17.53 64.38 11.70
C GLY A 48 -17.94 62.93 11.55
N TYR A 49 -18.62 62.33 12.53
CA TYR A 49 -19.11 60.96 12.37
C TYR A 49 -20.15 60.87 11.24
N GLU A 50 -20.28 59.66 10.71
CA GLU A 50 -21.27 59.32 9.68
C GLU A 50 -22.69 59.54 10.22
N ILE A 51 -23.53 60.20 9.42
CA ILE A 51 -24.95 60.39 9.72
C ILE A 51 -25.66 59.06 9.48
N GLU A 52 -26.48 58.64 10.45
CA GLU A 52 -27.27 57.41 10.34
C GLU A 52 -28.05 57.36 9.01
N THR A 53 -27.98 56.22 8.31
CA THR A 53 -28.46 56.04 6.93
C THR A 53 -29.89 56.55 6.73
N LYS A 54 -30.82 56.25 7.64
CA LYS A 54 -32.22 56.71 7.56
C LYS A 54 -32.34 58.23 7.61
N LEU A 55 -31.57 58.87 8.47
CA LEU A 55 -31.54 60.33 8.59
C LEU A 55 -30.86 60.95 7.37
N ALA A 56 -29.76 60.35 6.90
CA ALA A 56 -29.05 60.81 5.71
C ALA A 56 -29.93 60.79 4.46
N GLU A 57 -30.66 59.71 4.20
CA GLU A 57 -31.61 59.62 3.09
C GLU A 57 -32.73 60.64 3.21
N HIS A 58 -33.30 60.80 4.41
CA HIS A 58 -34.35 61.77 4.66
C HIS A 58 -33.86 63.22 4.43
N LEU A 59 -32.65 63.56 4.88
CA LEU A 59 -32.03 64.86 4.64
C LEU A 59 -31.75 65.09 3.14
N ARG A 60 -31.25 64.10 2.41
CA ARG A 60 -31.05 64.19 0.95
C ARG A 60 -32.35 64.41 0.19
N GLN A 61 -33.41 63.69 0.56
CA GLN A 61 -34.69 63.70 -0.16
C GLN A 61 -35.49 65.00 0.06
N TYR A 62 -35.53 65.50 1.30
CA TYR A 62 -36.43 66.61 1.68
C TYR A 62 -35.69 67.91 2.01
N TYR A 63 -34.39 67.86 2.32
CA TYR A 63 -33.61 69.00 2.83
C TYR A 63 -32.25 69.18 2.13
N SER A 64 -32.22 69.13 0.80
CA SER A 64 -30.99 69.26 -0.02
C SER A 64 -30.15 70.50 0.32
N SER A 65 -30.79 71.65 0.53
CA SER A 65 -30.10 72.89 0.92
C SER A 65 -29.37 72.81 2.27
N TRP A 66 -29.83 71.93 3.18
CA TRP A 66 -29.16 71.71 4.47
C TRP A 66 -27.96 70.79 4.29
N VAL A 67 -28.10 69.77 3.44
CA VAL A 67 -27.01 68.87 3.05
C VAL A 67 -25.85 69.66 2.45
N GLU A 68 -26.10 70.51 1.44
CA GLU A 68 -25.05 71.34 0.81
C GLU A 68 -24.31 72.22 1.83
N ARG A 69 -25.05 72.79 2.79
CA ARG A 69 -24.51 73.77 3.73
C ARG A 69 -23.78 73.15 4.92
N TYR A 70 -24.28 72.06 5.47
CA TYR A 70 -23.85 71.51 6.76
C TYR A 70 -23.27 70.10 6.68
N CYS A 71 -23.38 69.43 5.53
CA CYS A 71 -22.90 68.07 5.34
C CYS A 71 -21.88 67.97 4.20
N GLU A 72 -21.04 66.94 4.28
CA GLU A 72 -20.24 66.42 3.18
C GLU A 72 -20.97 65.19 2.64
N ASP A 73 -21.44 65.27 1.40
CA ASP A 73 -22.17 64.20 0.72
C ASP A 73 -21.23 63.44 -0.20
N ILE A 74 -20.94 62.18 0.15
CA ILE A 74 -20.12 61.28 -0.63
C ILE A 74 -21.07 60.37 -1.41
N GLN A 75 -21.03 60.50 -2.74
CA GLN A 75 -21.77 59.66 -3.67
C GLN A 75 -20.77 59.08 -4.68
N LEU A 76 -20.56 57.77 -4.60
CA LEU A 76 -19.73 57.04 -5.56
C LEU A 76 -20.63 56.32 -6.57
N ALA A 77 -20.21 56.28 -7.84
CA ALA A 77 -20.85 55.46 -8.88
C ALA A 77 -20.61 53.95 -8.66
N GLU A 78 -21.23 53.10 -9.49
CA GLU A 78 -21.07 51.64 -9.42
C GLU A 78 -19.64 51.19 -9.78
N ASP A 79 -18.91 51.99 -10.55
CA ASP A 79 -17.53 51.76 -11.00
C ASP A 79 -16.50 52.65 -10.28
N GLU A 80 -16.89 53.31 -9.19
CA GLU A 80 -16.03 54.22 -8.44
C GLU A 80 -15.89 53.76 -6.99
N MET A 81 -14.66 53.67 -6.50
CA MET A 81 -14.36 53.46 -5.09
C MET A 81 -13.75 54.73 -4.48
N GLY A 82 -13.85 54.88 -3.15
CA GLY A 82 -13.37 56.08 -2.46
C GLY A 82 -12.30 55.75 -1.44
N LEU A 83 -11.22 56.52 -1.42
CA LEU A 83 -10.24 56.52 -0.35
C LEU A 83 -10.47 57.76 0.53
N LEU A 84 -10.92 57.55 1.75
CA LEU A 84 -11.20 58.61 2.71
C LEU A 84 -9.99 58.88 3.60
N TYR A 85 -9.43 60.07 3.47
CA TYR A 85 -8.33 60.56 4.27
C TYR A 85 -8.82 61.57 5.31
N GLU A 86 -8.35 61.43 6.55
CA GLU A 86 -8.50 62.45 7.60
C GLU A 86 -7.11 62.89 8.04
N HIS A 87 -6.84 64.20 8.02
CA HIS A 87 -5.51 64.74 8.35
C HIS A 87 -4.37 64.08 7.54
N ASP A 88 -4.61 63.88 6.23
CA ASP A 88 -3.72 63.18 5.28
C ASP A 88 -3.41 61.71 5.61
N LEU A 89 -4.16 61.09 6.53
CA LEU A 89 -4.05 59.67 6.84
C LEU A 89 -5.24 58.91 6.28
N LEU A 90 -5.00 57.80 5.59
CA LEU A 90 -6.07 56.93 5.09
C LEU A 90 -6.79 56.28 6.27
N VAL A 91 -8.09 56.51 6.38
CA VAL A 91 -8.93 56.01 7.49
C VAL A 91 -9.92 54.95 7.02
N GLU A 92 -10.49 55.11 5.83
CA GLU A 92 -11.48 54.19 5.29
C GLU A 92 -11.39 54.04 3.77
N ILE A 93 -11.61 52.81 3.30
CA ILE A 93 -11.79 52.44 1.90
C ILE A 93 -13.29 52.21 1.69
N LEU A 94 -13.90 53.08 0.91
CA LEU A 94 -15.33 53.06 0.59
C LEU A 94 -15.57 52.16 -0.63
N PRO A 95 -16.45 51.14 -0.51
CA PRO A 95 -16.78 50.27 -1.64
C PRO A 95 -17.55 51.02 -2.73
N PRO A 96 -17.68 50.44 -3.93
CA PRO A 96 -18.44 51.05 -5.00
C PRO A 96 -19.92 51.22 -4.68
N ALA A 97 -20.58 52.15 -5.37
CA ALA A 97 -21.96 52.55 -5.13
C ALA A 97 -22.25 53.04 -3.70
N THR A 98 -21.22 53.44 -2.94
CA THR A 98 -21.39 53.94 -1.57
C THR A 98 -22.02 55.33 -1.57
N ARG A 99 -23.03 55.50 -0.71
CA ARG A 99 -23.67 56.79 -0.44
C ARG A 99 -23.63 57.10 1.05
N ARG A 100 -22.75 58.00 1.46
CA ARG A 100 -22.60 58.38 2.88
C ARG A 100 -22.67 59.89 3.06
N LEU A 101 -23.24 60.29 4.19
CA LEU A 101 -23.42 61.69 4.53
C LEU A 101 -22.72 61.93 5.86
N TYR A 102 -21.85 62.92 5.92
CA TYR A 102 -21.09 63.27 7.12
C TYR A 102 -21.39 64.71 7.53
N TRP A 103 -21.38 65.00 8.82
CA TRP A 103 -21.44 66.38 9.29
C TRP A 103 -20.13 67.12 9.01
N LYS A 104 -20.19 68.35 8.51
CA LYS A 104 -18.99 69.21 8.32
C LYS A 104 -18.37 69.56 9.67
N ASN A 105 -17.14 69.11 9.91
CA ASN A 105 -16.38 69.38 11.14
C ASN A 105 -15.26 70.45 10.93
N GLY A 106 -15.11 71.01 9.74
CA GLY A 106 -14.04 72.01 9.48
C GLY A 106 -12.60 71.46 9.53
N GLY A 107 -12.43 70.15 9.77
CA GLY A 107 -11.18 69.43 9.54
C GLY A 107 -10.95 69.15 8.05
N GLN A 108 -9.69 68.92 7.66
CA GLN A 108 -9.35 68.55 6.29
C GLN A 108 -9.64 67.06 6.08
N ARG A 109 -10.83 66.79 5.53
CA ARG A 109 -11.15 65.50 4.90
C ARG A 109 -10.91 65.60 3.41
N ARG A 110 -10.26 64.57 2.89
CA ARG A 110 -10.03 64.42 1.46
C ARG A 110 -10.57 63.07 1.04
N ILE A 111 -11.44 63.07 0.03
CA ILE A 111 -11.81 61.85 -0.67
C ILE A 111 -11.07 61.82 -2.00
N GLU A 112 -10.43 60.69 -2.26
CA GLU A 112 -9.83 60.39 -3.54
C GLU A 112 -10.67 59.29 -4.20
N VAL A 113 -11.21 59.58 -5.38
CA VAL A 113 -12.08 58.66 -6.12
C VAL A 113 -11.21 57.91 -7.13
N LEU A 114 -11.27 56.58 -7.08
CA LEU A 114 -10.56 55.68 -7.99
C LEU A 114 -11.57 54.88 -8.80
N ASN A 115 -11.24 54.59 -10.06
CA ASN A 115 -12.06 53.73 -10.90
C ASN A 115 -11.80 52.24 -10.56
N THR A 116 -12.85 51.45 -10.42
CA THR A 116 -12.77 50.02 -10.07
C THR A 116 -12.31 49.13 -11.23
N ALA A 117 -12.29 49.65 -12.46
CA ALA A 117 -11.70 48.97 -13.61
C ALA A 117 -10.18 48.82 -13.45
N GLU A 118 -9.52 49.74 -12.74
CA GLU A 118 -8.13 49.58 -12.34
C GLU A 118 -8.06 48.60 -11.17
N GLN A 119 -7.84 47.33 -11.49
CA GLN A 119 -7.86 46.25 -10.49
C GLN A 119 -6.61 46.23 -9.61
N ALA A 120 -5.49 46.78 -10.08
CA ALA A 120 -4.23 46.82 -9.34
C ALA A 120 -4.18 48.04 -8.40
N VAL A 121 -3.72 47.83 -7.18
CA VAL A 121 -3.48 48.88 -6.19
C VAL A 121 -2.12 49.53 -6.47
N SER A 122 -2.05 50.85 -6.43
CA SER A 122 -0.79 51.55 -6.65
C SER A 122 0.25 51.20 -5.57
N PRO A 123 1.56 51.17 -5.90
CA PRO A 123 2.62 50.86 -4.93
C PRO A 123 2.65 51.81 -3.73
N GLU A 124 2.27 53.08 -3.93
CA GLU A 124 2.19 54.10 -2.89
C GLU A 124 1.11 53.78 -1.85
N LEU A 125 -0.05 53.31 -2.30
CA LEU A 125 -1.13 52.88 -1.41
C LEU A 125 -0.76 51.57 -0.70
N LEU A 126 -0.10 50.64 -1.38
CA LEU A 126 0.35 49.39 -0.77
C LEU A 126 1.33 49.61 0.40
N ALA A 127 2.19 50.62 0.30
CA ALA A 127 3.09 50.99 1.39
C ALA A 127 2.36 51.42 2.67
N LEU A 128 1.16 52.00 2.54
CA LEU A 128 0.33 52.44 3.68
C LEU A 128 -0.28 51.27 4.44
N PHE A 129 -0.50 50.14 3.78
CA PHE A 129 -1.11 48.94 4.36
C PHE A 129 -0.09 47.96 4.95
N GLN A 130 1.22 48.21 4.79
CA GLN A 130 2.24 47.36 5.37
C GLN A 130 2.21 47.42 6.90
N PRO A 131 2.38 46.29 7.61
CA PRO A 131 2.61 46.32 9.04
C PRO A 131 3.96 47.01 9.31
N SER A 132 3.91 48.29 9.68
CA SER A 132 5.10 48.97 10.20
C SER A 132 5.54 48.23 11.47
N LYS A 133 6.85 48.10 11.71
CA LYS A 133 7.40 47.55 12.98
C LYS A 133 7.02 48.40 14.21
N ALA A 134 6.30 49.51 14.03
CA ALA A 134 5.81 50.35 15.09
C ALA A 134 4.46 49.83 15.60
N ARG A 135 4.28 49.97 16.91
CA ARG A 135 3.19 49.41 17.74
C ARG A 135 1.76 49.90 17.40
N ASP A 136 1.59 50.70 16.35
CA ASP A 136 0.30 51.22 15.89
C ASP A 136 -0.09 50.50 14.58
N GLN A 137 -0.72 49.33 14.70
CA GLN A 137 -1.56 48.82 13.62
C GLN A 137 -2.74 49.79 13.47
N ARG A 138 -2.64 50.73 12.54
CA ARG A 138 -3.75 51.60 12.16
C ARG A 138 -4.75 50.74 11.39
N ASN A 139 -5.89 50.48 11.99
CA ASN A 139 -6.94 49.66 11.41
C ASN A 139 -7.72 50.51 10.39
N VAL A 140 -7.35 50.44 9.11
CA VAL A 140 -8.09 51.13 8.04
C VAL A 140 -9.37 50.35 7.77
N LYS A 141 -10.53 51.00 7.91
CA LYS A 141 -11.82 50.34 7.68
C LYS A 141 -11.96 50.01 6.17
N GLY A 142 -12.39 48.80 5.83
CA GLY A 142 -12.50 48.36 4.44
C GLY A 142 -11.21 47.77 3.85
N GLN A 143 -10.13 47.65 4.65
CA GLN A 143 -8.87 47.01 4.24
C GLN A 143 -9.05 45.54 3.83
N GLU A 144 -10.06 44.85 4.34
CA GLU A 144 -10.43 43.48 3.96
C GLU A 144 -10.78 43.33 2.46
N ASN A 145 -11.11 44.44 1.79
CA ASN A 145 -11.38 44.49 0.35
C ASN A 145 -10.12 44.64 -0.49
N VAL A 146 -8.93 44.59 0.13
CA VAL A 146 -7.63 44.66 -0.53
C VAL A 146 -6.90 43.35 -0.34
N LEU A 147 -6.59 42.66 -1.44
CA LEU A 147 -5.65 41.55 -1.43
C LEU A 147 -4.24 42.12 -1.57
N PHE A 148 -3.37 41.91 -0.59
CA PHE A 148 -1.95 42.19 -0.72
C PHE A 148 -1.15 40.89 -0.53
N VAL A 149 -0.23 40.63 -1.45
CA VAL A 149 0.61 39.42 -1.43
C VAL A 149 2.06 39.83 -1.69
N GLN A 150 2.93 39.44 -0.75
CA GLN A 150 4.37 39.55 -0.94
C GLN A 150 4.85 38.32 -1.70
N ILE A 151 5.21 38.49 -2.97
CA ILE A 151 5.80 37.42 -3.78
C ILE A 151 7.31 37.42 -3.49
N PRO A 152 7.87 36.34 -2.90
CA PRO A 152 9.30 36.29 -2.58
C PRO A 152 10.17 36.24 -3.84
N ALA A 153 11.48 36.46 -3.67
CA ALA A 153 12.45 36.15 -4.71
C ALA A 153 12.33 34.67 -5.12
N TRP A 154 12.55 34.37 -6.41
CA TRP A 154 12.40 33.02 -6.99
C TRP A 154 10.98 32.44 -6.94
N HIS A 155 9.97 33.29 -6.79
CA HIS A 155 8.57 32.90 -6.93
C HIS A 155 7.91 33.71 -8.05
N ILE A 156 6.84 33.16 -8.62
CA ILE A 156 5.98 33.84 -9.58
C ILE A 156 4.56 33.83 -9.03
N GLY A 157 3.90 34.98 -9.04
CA GLY A 157 2.49 35.05 -8.70
C GLY A 157 1.64 34.79 -9.94
N VAL A 158 0.62 33.95 -9.83
CA VAL A 158 -0.41 33.79 -10.84
C VAL A 158 -1.65 34.53 -10.35
N LEU A 159 -2.02 35.62 -11.03
CA LEU A 159 -3.24 36.36 -10.74
C LEU A 159 -4.43 35.65 -11.38
N LEU A 160 -5.37 35.20 -10.55
CA LEU A 160 -6.64 34.66 -10.97
C LEU A 160 -7.76 35.64 -10.60
N ILE A 161 -8.63 35.92 -11.56
CA ILE A 161 -9.83 36.74 -11.34
C ILE A 161 -11.05 35.92 -11.76
N ASN A 162 -11.93 35.66 -10.80
CA ASN A 162 -13.07 34.76 -10.92
C ASN A 162 -12.64 33.36 -11.41
N GLY A 163 -11.51 32.86 -10.91
CA GLY A 163 -10.94 31.55 -11.26
C GLY A 163 -10.22 31.49 -12.62
N VAL A 164 -10.18 32.57 -13.39
CA VAL A 164 -9.49 32.61 -14.68
C VAL A 164 -8.13 33.29 -14.52
N VAL A 165 -7.07 32.67 -15.03
CA VAL A 165 -5.73 33.27 -15.06
C VAL A 165 -5.78 34.54 -15.92
N LYS A 166 -5.33 35.67 -15.36
CA LYS A 166 -5.29 36.96 -16.05
C LYS A 166 -3.86 37.40 -16.35
N GLN A 167 -2.97 37.25 -15.36
CA GLN A 167 -1.63 37.81 -15.44
C GLN A 167 -0.67 37.01 -14.55
N LEU A 168 0.60 36.97 -14.95
CA LEU A 168 1.69 36.54 -14.08
C LEU A 168 2.40 37.75 -13.47
N LEU A 169 2.78 37.64 -12.21
CA LEU A 169 3.31 38.70 -11.37
C LEU A 169 4.75 38.40 -10.98
N GLN A 170 5.62 39.39 -11.13
CA GLN A 170 7.02 39.29 -10.73
C GLN A 170 7.17 39.39 -9.19
N PRO A 171 8.29 38.88 -8.64
CA PRO A 171 8.65 39.08 -7.24
C PRO A 171 8.50 40.53 -6.80
N GLY A 172 7.86 40.73 -5.65
CA GLY A 172 7.53 42.06 -5.16
C GLY A 172 6.23 42.06 -4.37
N LEU A 173 5.91 43.23 -3.81
CA LEU A 173 4.64 43.45 -3.16
C LEU A 173 3.60 43.75 -4.24
N GLN A 174 2.58 42.92 -4.33
CA GLN A 174 1.46 43.08 -5.26
C GLN A 174 0.18 43.33 -4.49
N GLY A 175 -0.72 44.13 -5.07
CA GLY A 175 -1.97 44.53 -4.44
C GLY A 175 -3.10 44.62 -5.44
N TYR A 176 -4.26 44.07 -5.10
CA TYR A 176 -5.45 44.09 -5.95
C TYR A 176 -6.73 44.37 -5.15
N TRP A 177 -7.64 45.10 -5.76
CA TRP A 177 -8.96 45.37 -5.20
C TRP A 177 -9.89 44.16 -5.38
N ARG A 178 -10.65 43.80 -4.34
CA ARG A 178 -11.61 42.68 -4.35
C ARG A 178 -13.07 43.13 -4.59
N PHE A 179 -13.27 44.31 -5.16
CA PHE A 179 -14.61 44.85 -5.39
C PHE A 179 -15.28 44.15 -6.57
N GLY A 180 -16.35 43.39 -6.31
CA GLY A 180 -17.18 42.76 -7.35
C GLY A 180 -16.55 41.57 -8.08
N HIS A 181 -15.34 41.16 -7.69
CA HIS A 181 -14.60 40.05 -8.29
C HIS A 181 -13.92 39.23 -7.20
N ASP A 182 -13.82 37.92 -7.42
CA ASP A 182 -12.95 37.09 -6.61
C ASP A 182 -11.53 37.13 -7.17
N VAL A 183 -10.63 37.76 -6.44
CA VAL A 183 -9.23 37.91 -6.82
C VAL A 183 -8.38 37.02 -5.93
N GLU A 184 -7.58 36.17 -6.56
CA GLU A 184 -6.64 35.27 -5.91
C GLU A 184 -5.26 35.41 -6.56
N ILE A 185 -4.20 35.33 -5.75
CA ILE A 185 -2.83 35.24 -6.26
C ILE A 185 -2.24 33.93 -5.74
N LYS A 186 -2.02 32.98 -6.64
CA LYS A 186 -1.28 31.75 -6.33
C LYS A 186 0.21 32.04 -6.45
N VAL A 187 0.96 31.86 -5.37
CA VAL A 187 2.42 32.07 -5.36
C VAL A 187 3.10 30.74 -5.59
N ILE A 188 3.80 30.62 -6.72
CA ILE A 188 4.47 29.38 -7.14
C ILE A 188 5.98 29.55 -6.91
N ASP A 189 6.60 28.62 -6.17
CA ASP A 189 8.05 28.57 -6.02
C ASP A 189 8.68 28.00 -7.29
N THR A 190 9.48 28.81 -7.99
CA THR A 190 10.12 28.37 -9.24
C THR A 190 11.27 27.40 -9.01
N ARG A 191 11.71 27.21 -7.77
CA ARG A 191 12.77 26.26 -7.39
C ARG A 191 12.24 24.85 -7.17
N GLU A 192 10.92 24.72 -6.99
CA GLU A 192 10.30 23.40 -6.90
C GLU A 192 10.33 22.72 -8.26
N HIS A 193 10.57 21.41 -8.25
CA HIS A 193 10.78 20.60 -9.45
C HIS A 193 9.44 20.18 -10.09
N GLU A 194 8.37 20.95 -9.85
CA GLU A 194 7.04 20.59 -10.28
C GLU A 194 6.77 21.08 -11.70
N GLN A 195 6.19 20.18 -12.48
CA GLN A 195 5.60 20.50 -13.77
C GLN A 195 4.48 21.53 -13.55
N LEU A 196 4.37 22.51 -14.45
CA LEU A 196 3.23 23.43 -14.42
C LEU A 196 1.92 22.64 -14.60
N GLU A 197 0.90 23.00 -13.81
CA GLU A 197 -0.46 22.49 -14.00
C GLU A 197 -0.90 22.71 -15.46
N GLU A 198 -1.58 21.72 -16.05
CA GLU A 198 -1.88 21.71 -17.49
C GLU A 198 -2.71 22.93 -17.91
N ASP A 199 -3.70 23.34 -17.09
CA ASP A 199 -4.54 24.51 -17.36
C ASP A 199 -3.72 25.81 -17.46
N LEU A 200 -2.74 25.98 -16.56
CA LEU A 200 -1.83 27.13 -16.59
C LEU A 200 -0.86 27.03 -17.76
N ALA A 201 -0.35 25.83 -18.05
CA ALA A 201 0.56 25.61 -19.16
C ALA A 201 -0.12 25.90 -20.50
N GLU A 202 -1.37 25.47 -20.70
CA GLU A 202 -2.17 25.74 -21.88
C GLU A 202 -2.43 27.24 -22.04
N TYR A 203 -2.88 27.91 -20.96
CA TYR A 203 -3.08 29.37 -20.96
C TYR A 203 -1.82 30.14 -21.39
N LEU A 204 -0.65 29.76 -20.86
CA LEU A 204 0.62 30.41 -21.20
C LEU A 204 1.03 30.16 -22.67
N ARG A 205 0.79 28.95 -23.19
CA ARG A 205 1.06 28.62 -24.60
C ARG A 205 0.20 29.45 -25.55
N GLU A 206 -1.07 29.69 -25.20
CA GLU A 206 -2.03 30.40 -26.06
C GLU A 206 -1.86 31.92 -26.00
N HIS A 207 -1.71 32.49 -24.80
CA HIS A 207 -1.81 33.94 -24.59
C HIS A 207 -0.47 34.64 -24.35
N HIS A 208 0.58 33.92 -23.91
CA HIS A 208 1.83 34.53 -23.46
C HIS A 208 3.09 33.77 -23.91
N ARG A 209 3.29 33.64 -25.22
CA ARG A 209 4.46 32.94 -25.81
C ARG A 209 5.81 33.49 -25.33
N ASP A 210 5.96 34.81 -25.27
CA ASP A 210 7.20 35.47 -24.84
C ASP A 210 7.61 35.04 -23.42
N TRP A 211 6.63 34.81 -22.55
CA TRP A 211 6.86 34.36 -21.18
C TRP A 211 7.27 32.90 -21.11
N VAL A 212 6.66 32.04 -21.93
CA VAL A 212 7.08 30.63 -22.03
C VAL A 212 8.55 30.58 -22.43
N GLU A 213 8.97 31.36 -23.42
CA GLU A 213 10.36 31.42 -23.85
C GLU A 213 11.30 31.96 -22.76
N GLN A 214 10.87 32.98 -22.01
CA GLN A 214 11.69 33.62 -20.99
C GLN A 214 11.82 32.79 -19.70
N TYR A 215 10.72 32.20 -19.22
CA TYR A 215 10.62 31.64 -17.86
C TYR A 215 10.36 30.14 -17.79
N CYS A 216 10.04 29.48 -18.91
CA CYS A 216 9.74 28.05 -18.92
C CYS A 216 10.73 27.26 -19.79
N ASP A 217 11.06 26.05 -19.34
CA ASP A 217 11.66 25.02 -20.19
C ASP A 217 10.52 24.22 -20.83
N VAL A 218 10.47 24.22 -22.16
CA VAL A 218 9.47 23.49 -22.94
C VAL A 218 9.98 22.08 -23.21
N ILE A 219 9.25 21.09 -22.72
CA ILE A 219 9.55 19.68 -22.95
C ILE A 219 8.47 19.07 -23.83
N GLN A 220 8.90 18.50 -24.96
CA GLN A 220 8.01 17.85 -25.92
C GLN A 220 8.54 16.46 -26.28
N ILE A 221 7.72 15.45 -26.01
CA ILE A 221 7.92 14.05 -26.35
C ILE A 221 6.95 13.68 -27.48
N ALA A 222 7.46 13.00 -28.51
CA ALA A 222 6.63 12.55 -29.62
C ALA A 222 5.76 11.35 -29.22
N ASP A 223 4.77 11.01 -30.03
CA ASP A 223 3.83 9.91 -29.76
C ASP A 223 4.50 8.53 -29.75
N ASN A 224 5.65 8.41 -30.43
CA ASN A 224 6.44 7.18 -30.52
C ASN A 224 7.73 7.24 -29.69
N GLU A 225 7.84 8.20 -28.78
CA GLU A 225 9.02 8.39 -27.93
C GLU A 225 8.65 8.40 -26.45
N MET A 226 9.57 7.99 -25.60
CA MET A 226 9.57 8.18 -24.15
C MET A 226 10.66 9.19 -23.79
N GLY A 227 10.42 9.98 -22.75
CA GLY A 227 11.39 10.95 -22.25
C GLY A 227 11.93 10.56 -20.88
N LEU A 228 13.24 10.73 -20.67
CA LEU A 228 13.87 10.67 -19.36
C LEU A 228 14.39 12.05 -19.00
N LEU A 229 13.80 12.66 -17.99
CA LEU A 229 14.16 13.99 -17.51
C LEU A 229 15.21 13.87 -16.41
N TYR A 230 16.39 14.41 -16.68
CA TYR A 230 17.49 14.49 -15.73
C TYR A 230 17.72 15.94 -15.29
N GLU A 231 18.02 16.11 -14.00
CA GLU A 231 18.49 17.36 -13.41
C GLU A 231 19.76 17.05 -12.60
N HIS A 232 20.88 17.74 -12.90
CA HIS A 232 22.21 17.43 -12.33
C HIS A 232 22.60 15.94 -12.43
N ASP A 233 22.32 15.31 -13.58
CA ASP A 233 22.52 13.87 -13.85
C ASP A 233 21.74 12.91 -12.93
N VAL A 234 20.80 13.42 -12.14
CA VAL A 234 19.83 12.63 -11.38
C VAL A 234 18.55 12.51 -12.20
N LEU A 235 18.07 11.27 -12.38
CA LEU A 235 16.78 11.04 -13.03
C LEU A 235 15.65 11.51 -12.13
N MET A 236 14.84 12.45 -12.62
CA MET A 236 13.73 13.04 -11.88
C MET A 236 12.39 12.42 -12.28
N GLU A 237 12.18 12.22 -13.58
CA GLU A 237 10.89 11.83 -14.14
C GLU A 237 11.04 11.03 -15.44
N ILE A 238 10.14 10.04 -15.60
CA ILE A 238 9.92 9.30 -16.84
C ILE A 238 8.65 9.85 -17.49
N LEU A 239 8.82 10.51 -18.62
CA LEU A 239 7.76 11.15 -19.39
C LEU A 239 7.17 10.18 -20.40
N SER A 240 5.84 10.10 -20.40
CA SER A 240 5.07 9.27 -21.32
C SER A 240 5.12 9.81 -22.75
N PRO A 241 4.71 9.02 -23.77
CA PRO A 241 4.64 9.47 -25.14
C PRO A 241 3.56 10.53 -25.30
N ALA A 242 3.70 11.35 -26.34
CA ALA A 242 2.82 12.50 -26.61
C ALA A 242 2.75 13.55 -25.47
N THR A 243 3.70 13.53 -24.52
CA THR A 243 3.72 14.50 -23.42
C THR A 243 4.23 15.85 -23.89
N ARG A 244 3.51 16.91 -23.52
CA ARG A 244 3.93 18.31 -23.67
C ARG A 244 3.80 19.00 -22.33
N CYS A 245 4.92 19.34 -21.72
CA CYS A 245 4.94 19.93 -20.38
C CYS A 245 5.84 21.16 -20.35
N LEU A 246 5.49 22.07 -19.45
CA LEU A 246 6.29 23.25 -19.12
C LEU A 246 6.85 23.05 -17.71
N TYR A 247 8.11 23.40 -17.52
CA TYR A 247 8.74 23.50 -16.20
C TYR A 247 9.25 24.92 -16.00
N TRP A 248 9.17 25.44 -14.77
CA TRP A 248 9.78 26.72 -14.46
C TRP A 248 11.31 26.63 -14.58
N LYS A 249 11.93 27.63 -15.21
CA LYS A 249 13.39 27.79 -15.22
C LYS A 249 13.85 28.12 -13.81
N ASN A 250 14.58 27.18 -13.20
CA ASN A 250 15.11 27.30 -11.85
C ASN A 250 16.64 27.57 -11.84
N GLY A 251 17.24 27.81 -13.00
CA GLY A 251 18.68 28.00 -13.18
C GLY A 251 19.48 26.69 -13.24
N ASN A 252 18.84 25.54 -13.03
CA ASN A 252 19.48 24.23 -13.16
C ASN A 252 19.26 23.69 -14.58
N PRO A 253 20.31 23.29 -15.31
CA PRO A 253 20.15 22.74 -16.63
C PRO A 253 19.48 21.38 -16.57
N ARG A 254 18.36 21.23 -17.29
CA ARG A 254 17.66 19.97 -17.47
C ARG A 254 18.12 19.30 -18.76
N ARG A 255 18.33 17.98 -18.69
CA ARG A 255 18.70 17.15 -19.84
C ARG A 255 17.60 16.13 -20.09
N ILE A 256 17.15 16.02 -21.34
CA ILE A 256 16.15 15.03 -21.74
C ILE A 256 16.85 13.98 -22.62
N ALA A 257 16.79 12.72 -22.22
CA ALA A 257 17.10 11.61 -23.10
C ALA A 257 15.80 11.04 -23.67
N LYS A 258 15.78 10.73 -24.97
CA LYS A 258 14.59 10.23 -25.66
C LYS A 258 14.85 8.82 -26.20
N PHE A 259 13.84 7.97 -26.12
CA PHE A 259 13.90 6.58 -26.56
C PHE A 259 12.64 6.22 -27.34
N LYS A 260 12.72 5.29 -28.29
CA LYS A 260 11.53 4.91 -29.06
C LYS A 260 10.66 3.96 -28.25
N THR A 261 9.34 4.12 -28.33
CA THR A 261 8.38 3.20 -27.71
C THR A 261 8.42 1.80 -28.30
N SER A 262 8.97 1.63 -29.51
CA SER A 262 9.19 0.31 -30.12
C SER A 262 10.26 -0.54 -29.42
N GLU A 263 11.13 0.08 -28.63
CA GLU A 263 12.14 -0.63 -27.85
C GLU A 263 11.49 -1.15 -26.57
N LEU A 264 11.39 -2.47 -26.43
CA LEU A 264 10.73 -3.09 -25.27
C LEU A 264 11.63 -3.12 -24.03
N GLU A 265 12.93 -3.38 -24.22
CA GLU A 265 13.91 -3.52 -23.13
C GLU A 265 14.48 -2.16 -22.72
N VAL A 266 14.63 -1.97 -21.41
CA VAL A 266 15.23 -0.78 -20.82
C VAL A 266 16.75 -0.96 -20.76
N SER A 267 17.50 0.11 -21.00
CA SER A 267 18.97 0.03 -20.96
C SER A 267 19.47 -0.42 -19.57
N PRO A 268 20.53 -1.24 -19.48
CA PRO A 268 21.07 -1.71 -18.20
C PRO A 268 21.48 -0.59 -17.24
N GLU A 269 21.96 0.54 -17.78
CA GLU A 269 22.32 1.72 -16.99
C GLU A 269 21.08 2.32 -16.31
N LEU A 270 19.96 2.43 -17.03
CA LEU A 270 18.72 2.97 -16.47
C LEU A 270 18.12 2.02 -15.44
N VAL A 271 18.13 0.70 -15.70
CA VAL A 271 17.70 -0.31 -14.72
C VAL A 271 18.50 -0.18 -13.43
N SER A 272 19.82 0.00 -13.53
CA SER A 272 20.70 0.17 -12.37
C SER A 272 20.37 1.45 -11.59
N LEU A 273 20.11 2.57 -12.30
CA LEU A 273 19.70 3.83 -11.68
C LEU A 273 18.36 3.71 -10.96
N LEU A 274 17.35 3.11 -11.61
CA LEU A 274 16.02 2.94 -11.04
C LEU A 274 16.06 2.02 -9.81
N THR A 275 16.77 0.89 -9.90
CA THR A 275 16.95 -0.04 -8.76
C THR A 275 17.64 0.65 -7.58
N ALA A 276 18.65 1.50 -7.84
CA ALA A 276 19.32 2.27 -6.79
C ALA A 276 18.41 3.37 -6.19
N SER A 277 17.54 3.98 -7.01
CA SER A 277 16.58 4.99 -6.54
C SER A 277 15.45 4.42 -5.69
N MET A 278 15.04 3.16 -5.91
CA MET A 278 14.02 2.50 -5.08
C MET A 278 14.41 2.41 -3.59
N SER A 279 15.71 2.45 -3.28
CA SER A 279 16.21 2.46 -1.90
C SER A 279 16.30 3.87 -1.29
N ARG A 280 16.10 4.93 -2.09
CA ARG A 280 16.23 6.34 -1.66
C ARG A 280 14.85 6.97 -1.45
N LYS A 281 14.79 8.04 -0.64
CA LYS A 281 13.57 8.86 -0.42
C LYS A 281 13.07 9.63 -1.66
N HIS A 282 13.80 9.60 -2.78
CA HIS A 282 13.38 10.23 -4.03
C HIS A 282 12.69 9.19 -4.91
N SER A 283 11.36 9.28 -5.00
CA SER A 283 10.58 8.53 -5.98
C SER A 283 10.71 9.22 -7.33
N VAL A 284 11.24 8.52 -8.33
CA VAL A 284 11.25 8.99 -9.73
C VAL A 284 9.79 9.04 -10.19
N LYS A 285 9.31 10.19 -10.65
CA LYS A 285 7.94 10.30 -11.19
C LYS A 285 7.81 9.42 -12.44
N GLY A 286 6.69 8.71 -12.57
CA GLY A 286 6.46 7.81 -13.70
C GLY A 286 7.21 6.47 -13.64
N TRP A 287 7.82 6.09 -12.50
CA TRP A 287 8.52 4.80 -12.36
C TRP A 287 7.63 3.57 -12.68
N ASP A 288 6.32 3.66 -12.45
CA ASP A 288 5.35 2.61 -12.75
C ASP A 288 5.30 2.21 -14.24
N SER A 289 5.83 3.07 -15.12
CA SER A 289 5.98 2.81 -16.56
C SER A 289 7.07 1.78 -16.88
N VAL A 290 7.88 1.39 -15.89
CA VAL A 290 8.97 0.42 -16.04
C VAL A 290 8.70 -0.81 -15.15
N LEU A 291 8.73 -1.98 -15.76
CA LEU A 291 8.77 -3.25 -15.04
C LEU A 291 10.23 -3.68 -14.83
N ILE A 292 10.68 -3.74 -13.58
CA ILE A 292 11.99 -4.31 -13.24
C ILE A 292 11.79 -5.77 -12.83
N ALA A 293 12.33 -6.68 -13.65
CA ALA A 293 12.34 -8.11 -13.38
C ALA A 293 13.69 -8.51 -12.76
N GLN A 294 13.66 -8.90 -11.49
CA GLN A 294 14.81 -9.47 -10.81
C GLN A 294 14.67 -11.00 -10.78
N ILE A 295 15.40 -11.68 -11.67
CA ILE A 295 15.41 -13.14 -11.74
C ILE A 295 16.54 -13.66 -10.83
N PRO A 296 16.23 -14.37 -9.73
CA PRO A 296 17.25 -14.91 -8.84
C PRO A 296 18.09 -15.99 -9.51
N ALA A 297 19.22 -16.36 -8.88
CA ALA A 297 19.97 -17.53 -9.27
C ALA A 297 19.07 -18.79 -9.26
N TRP A 298 19.29 -19.70 -10.22
CA TRP A 298 18.52 -20.94 -10.39
C TRP A 298 17.04 -20.76 -10.73
N HIS A 299 16.64 -19.55 -11.12
CA HIS A 299 15.32 -19.26 -11.62
C HIS A 299 15.41 -18.80 -13.08
N VAL A 300 14.30 -18.92 -13.78
CA VAL A 300 14.11 -18.38 -15.12
C VAL A 300 12.85 -17.54 -15.13
N GLY A 301 12.89 -16.38 -15.77
CA GLY A 301 11.71 -15.54 -15.95
C GLY A 301 11.03 -15.83 -17.28
N ILE A 302 9.73 -16.08 -17.32
CA ILE A 302 8.96 -16.10 -18.57
C ILE A 302 8.51 -14.67 -18.86
N LEU A 303 9.02 -14.08 -19.92
CA LEU A 303 8.54 -12.78 -20.42
C LEU A 303 7.25 -12.99 -21.21
N LYS A 304 6.16 -12.38 -20.73
CA LYS A 304 4.87 -12.30 -21.40
C LYS A 304 4.64 -10.85 -21.86
N VAL A 305 4.35 -10.67 -23.15
CA VAL A 305 4.02 -9.37 -23.74
C VAL A 305 2.66 -9.51 -24.41
N ASP A 306 1.69 -8.70 -23.99
CA ASP A 306 0.29 -8.74 -24.44
C ASP A 306 -0.31 -10.16 -24.32
N GLY A 307 0.02 -10.83 -23.21
CA GLY A 307 -0.40 -12.20 -22.92
C GLY A 307 0.33 -13.31 -23.69
N ARG A 308 1.25 -12.99 -24.60
CA ARG A 308 2.03 -13.97 -25.37
C ARG A 308 3.40 -14.19 -24.76
N VAL A 309 3.79 -15.46 -24.62
CA VAL A 309 5.16 -15.86 -24.21
C VAL A 309 6.13 -15.48 -25.32
N GLN A 310 7.15 -14.68 -25.00
CA GLN A 310 8.19 -14.24 -25.93
C GLN A 310 9.50 -15.00 -25.72
N GLU A 311 10.13 -14.83 -24.56
CA GLU A 311 11.48 -15.34 -24.27
C GLU A 311 11.63 -15.79 -22.81
N LEU A 312 12.58 -16.70 -22.56
CA LEU A 312 13.07 -17.02 -21.22
C LEU A 312 14.21 -16.11 -20.81
N LEU A 313 14.01 -15.41 -19.70
CA LEU A 313 14.97 -14.52 -19.09
C LEU A 313 15.90 -15.31 -18.16
N GLN A 314 17.20 -15.18 -18.40
CA GLN A 314 18.25 -15.72 -17.55
C GLN A 314 18.33 -14.97 -16.20
N PRO A 315 18.92 -15.58 -15.16
CA PRO A 315 19.20 -14.91 -13.90
C PRO A 315 19.88 -13.55 -14.07
N GLY A 316 19.38 -12.54 -13.37
CA GLY A 316 19.84 -11.16 -13.50
C GLY A 316 18.74 -10.14 -13.25
N ILE A 317 19.08 -8.86 -13.44
CA ILE A 317 18.11 -7.77 -13.37
C ILE A 317 17.92 -7.26 -14.80
N LYS A 318 16.68 -7.28 -15.28
CA LYS A 318 16.27 -6.70 -16.56
C LYS A 318 15.12 -5.73 -16.34
N GLY A 319 15.00 -4.74 -17.22
CA GLY A 319 13.91 -3.78 -17.21
C GLY A 319 13.17 -3.77 -18.52
N TYR A 320 11.85 -3.53 -18.47
CA TYR A 320 10.99 -3.46 -19.64
C TYR A 320 10.04 -2.28 -19.53
N TRP A 321 9.78 -1.64 -20.66
CA TRP A 321 8.77 -0.58 -20.75
C TRP A 321 7.37 -1.18 -20.76
N ARG A 322 6.48 -0.66 -19.91
CA ARG A 322 5.05 -1.02 -19.86
C ARG A 322 4.17 -0.08 -20.70
N VAL A 323 4.78 0.91 -21.33
CA VAL A 323 4.06 1.90 -22.12
C VAL A 323 3.81 1.34 -23.51
N GLY A 324 2.54 1.13 -23.83
CA GLY A 324 2.11 0.56 -25.11
C GLY A 324 2.12 -0.97 -25.17
N TYR A 325 2.57 -1.64 -24.10
CA TYR A 325 2.63 -3.10 -23.99
C TYR A 325 2.20 -3.57 -22.60
N ASP A 326 1.41 -4.63 -22.52
CA ASP A 326 1.17 -5.33 -21.25
C ASP A 326 2.30 -6.32 -21.01
N VAL A 327 3.31 -5.88 -20.27
CA VAL A 327 4.49 -6.70 -19.94
C VAL A 327 4.35 -7.32 -18.55
N ALA A 328 4.52 -8.63 -18.48
CA ALA A 328 4.58 -9.40 -17.24
C ALA A 328 5.76 -10.36 -17.27
N VAL A 329 6.40 -10.58 -16.12
CA VAL A 329 7.45 -11.59 -15.96
C VAL A 329 7.06 -12.55 -14.84
N GLU A 330 6.97 -13.83 -15.18
CA GLU A 330 6.68 -14.91 -14.23
C GLU A 330 7.98 -15.65 -13.88
N ILE A 331 8.38 -15.63 -12.62
CA ILE A 331 9.66 -16.20 -12.17
C ILE A 331 9.44 -17.64 -11.71
N ILE A 332 10.20 -18.57 -12.28
CA ILE A 332 10.05 -20.01 -12.04
C ILE A 332 11.37 -20.59 -11.55
N ASP A 333 11.31 -21.35 -10.46
CA ASP A 333 12.45 -22.11 -9.94
C ASP A 333 12.68 -23.38 -10.78
N THR A 334 13.90 -23.56 -11.29
CA THR A 334 14.27 -24.73 -12.11
C THR A 334 14.95 -25.83 -11.29
N ARG A 335 15.12 -25.64 -9.98
CA ARG A 335 15.73 -26.64 -9.09
C ARG A 335 14.79 -27.82 -8.85
N LEU A 336 15.37 -28.88 -8.27
CA LEU A 336 14.64 -30.05 -7.83
C LEU A 336 13.68 -29.68 -6.68
N GLN A 337 12.41 -29.99 -6.88
CA GLN A 337 11.30 -29.70 -5.98
C GLN A 337 10.62 -31.00 -5.57
N SER A 338 10.05 -31.03 -4.37
CA SER A 338 9.27 -32.17 -3.88
C SER A 338 7.78 -31.90 -4.04
N LEU A 339 7.06 -32.86 -4.62
CA LEU A 339 5.61 -32.87 -4.76
C LEU A 339 5.06 -34.08 -3.99
N GLU A 340 4.18 -33.83 -3.03
CA GLU A 340 3.53 -34.90 -2.27
C GLU A 340 2.07 -35.08 -2.72
N VAL A 341 1.75 -36.29 -3.18
CA VAL A 341 0.39 -36.72 -3.48
C VAL A 341 -0.12 -37.51 -2.28
N SER A 342 -0.93 -36.85 -1.45
CA SER A 342 -1.44 -37.43 -0.20
C SER A 342 -2.90 -37.87 -0.32
N GLY A 343 -3.26 -38.91 0.44
CA GLY A 343 -4.64 -39.31 0.70
C GLY A 343 -5.36 -39.93 -0.47
N GLN A 344 -4.66 -40.67 -1.34
CA GLN A 344 -5.30 -41.36 -2.45
C GLN A 344 -5.98 -42.64 -1.94
N GLU A 345 -7.31 -42.64 -1.90
CA GLU A 345 -8.10 -43.83 -1.64
C GLU A 345 -8.25 -44.64 -2.93
N ILE A 346 -7.70 -45.85 -2.94
CA ILE A 346 -7.63 -46.71 -4.11
C ILE A 346 -8.06 -48.12 -3.72
N LEU A 347 -8.87 -48.73 -4.58
CA LEU A 347 -9.28 -50.13 -4.48
C LEU A 347 -8.26 -51.02 -5.19
N THR A 348 -7.73 -52.02 -4.52
CA THR A 348 -6.87 -53.05 -5.14
C THR A 348 -7.65 -54.03 -6.00
N ARG A 349 -6.94 -54.88 -6.76
CA ARG A 349 -7.53 -55.97 -7.55
C ARG A 349 -8.41 -56.89 -6.70
N ASP A 350 -8.05 -57.11 -5.44
CA ASP A 350 -8.76 -57.99 -4.51
C ASP A 350 -9.88 -57.27 -3.75
N LYS A 351 -10.25 -56.06 -4.19
CA LYS A 351 -11.32 -55.24 -3.60
C LYS A 351 -11.05 -54.76 -2.18
N VAL A 352 -9.77 -54.57 -1.83
CA VAL A 352 -9.38 -53.94 -0.56
C VAL A 352 -9.21 -52.44 -0.79
N ASN A 353 -9.94 -51.62 -0.04
CA ASN A 353 -9.75 -50.17 -0.07
C ASN A 353 -8.52 -49.81 0.78
N LEU A 354 -7.62 -49.00 0.25
CA LEU A 354 -6.42 -48.55 0.95
C LEU A 354 -6.11 -47.09 0.61
N ARG A 355 -5.44 -46.41 1.54
CA ARG A 355 -5.05 -45.01 1.40
C ARG A 355 -3.54 -44.91 1.19
N ILE A 356 -3.11 -44.38 0.06
CA ILE A 356 -1.69 -44.26 -0.30
C ILE A 356 -1.26 -42.80 -0.31
N ASN A 357 -0.05 -42.56 0.19
CA ASN A 357 0.69 -41.31 0.04
C ASN A 357 1.95 -41.57 -0.81
N LEU A 358 2.24 -40.69 -1.74
CA LEU A 358 3.39 -40.75 -2.64
C LEU A 358 4.14 -39.43 -2.65
N SER A 359 5.46 -39.49 -2.79
CA SER A 359 6.31 -38.32 -2.97
C SER A 359 7.10 -38.44 -4.27
N ALA A 360 7.19 -37.35 -5.01
CA ALA A 360 7.95 -37.24 -6.24
C ALA A 360 8.87 -36.03 -6.19
N ASN A 361 10.16 -36.25 -6.45
CA ASN A 361 11.12 -35.17 -6.69
C ASN A 361 11.16 -34.90 -8.19
N TRP A 362 10.87 -33.67 -8.58
CA TRP A 362 10.72 -33.27 -9.98
C TRP A 362 11.38 -31.90 -10.23
N ARG A 363 11.63 -31.58 -11.49
CA ARG A 363 12.11 -30.25 -11.94
C ARG A 363 11.60 -29.94 -13.34
N TYR A 364 11.67 -28.68 -13.74
CA TYR A 364 11.49 -28.29 -15.13
C TYR A 364 12.73 -28.66 -15.94
N HIS A 365 12.56 -29.47 -16.98
CA HIS A 365 13.58 -29.70 -18.00
C HIS A 365 13.53 -28.61 -19.07
N ASP A 366 12.31 -28.25 -19.50
CA ASP A 366 12.06 -27.17 -20.46
C ASP A 366 10.83 -26.36 -20.02
N VAL A 367 11.07 -25.13 -19.56
CA VAL A 367 10.05 -24.23 -19.05
C VAL A 367 9.14 -23.70 -20.18
N LEU A 368 9.68 -23.43 -21.38
CA LEU A 368 8.87 -22.97 -22.51
C LEU A 368 7.92 -24.05 -22.98
N MET A 369 8.42 -25.29 -23.07
CA MET A 369 7.59 -26.43 -23.44
C MET A 369 6.46 -26.65 -22.42
N ALA A 370 6.78 -26.58 -21.12
CA ALA A 370 5.81 -26.77 -20.05
C ALA A 370 4.70 -25.71 -20.09
N TYR A 371 5.05 -24.42 -20.11
CA TYR A 371 4.06 -23.33 -20.10
C TYR A 371 3.42 -23.05 -21.47
N GLY A 372 4.03 -23.53 -22.56
CA GLY A 372 3.45 -23.44 -23.90
C GLY A 372 2.34 -24.47 -24.14
N GLN A 373 2.40 -25.64 -23.49
CA GLN A 373 1.42 -26.71 -23.65
C GLN A 373 0.43 -26.81 -22.48
N LEU A 374 0.83 -26.41 -21.27
CA LEU A 374 0.04 -26.55 -20.05
C LEU A 374 -0.21 -25.18 -19.41
N SER A 375 -1.44 -24.96 -18.95
CA SER A 375 -1.78 -23.75 -18.19
C SER A 375 -1.15 -23.75 -16.79
N GLU A 376 -1.13 -24.91 -16.14
CA GLU A 376 -0.59 -25.11 -14.79
C GLU A 376 0.24 -26.43 -14.76
N PRO A 377 1.54 -26.38 -15.08
CA PRO A 377 2.37 -27.59 -15.22
C PRO A 377 2.42 -28.45 -13.95
N VAL A 378 2.48 -27.82 -12.77
CA VAL A 378 2.55 -28.53 -11.47
C VAL A 378 1.23 -29.24 -11.17
N ALA A 379 0.09 -28.60 -11.42
CA ALA A 379 -1.22 -29.20 -11.24
C ALA A 379 -1.46 -30.37 -12.20
N TYR A 380 -0.95 -30.24 -13.44
CA TYR A 380 -0.95 -31.34 -14.41
C TYR A 380 -0.15 -32.55 -13.89
N LEU A 381 1.10 -32.34 -13.46
CA LEU A 381 1.94 -33.41 -12.89
C LEU A 381 1.27 -34.09 -11.70
N TYR A 382 0.68 -33.31 -10.79
CA TYR A 382 -0.04 -33.83 -9.63
C TYR A 382 -1.19 -34.76 -10.04
N ARG A 383 -1.98 -34.38 -11.05
CA ARG A 383 -3.08 -35.19 -11.55
C ARG A 383 -2.61 -36.46 -12.27
N GLU A 384 -1.56 -36.37 -13.09
CA GLU A 384 -1.00 -37.55 -13.78
C GLU A 384 -0.45 -38.57 -12.77
N LEU A 385 0.24 -38.11 -11.73
CA LEU A 385 0.68 -38.97 -10.62
C LEU A 385 -0.49 -39.70 -9.96
N GLN A 386 -1.63 -39.03 -9.75
CA GLN A 386 -2.84 -39.68 -9.20
C GLN A 386 -3.40 -40.76 -10.12
N PHE A 387 -3.44 -40.51 -11.43
CA PHE A 387 -3.96 -41.48 -12.40
C PHE A 387 -3.06 -42.70 -12.52
N VAL A 388 -1.76 -42.49 -12.70
CA VAL A 388 -0.77 -43.58 -12.77
C VAL A 388 -0.79 -44.40 -11.48
N LEU A 389 -0.82 -43.76 -10.31
CA LEU A 389 -0.89 -44.47 -9.04
C LEU A 389 -2.15 -45.34 -8.95
N ARG A 390 -3.31 -44.82 -9.37
CA ARG A 390 -4.57 -45.58 -9.35
C ARG A 390 -4.55 -46.77 -10.31
N GLU A 391 -3.94 -46.61 -11.48
CA GLU A 391 -3.82 -47.68 -12.47
C GLU A 391 -2.89 -48.80 -11.97
N VAL A 392 -1.70 -48.45 -11.49
CA VAL A 392 -0.72 -49.44 -11.01
C VAL A 392 -1.24 -50.18 -9.77
N VAL A 393 -1.86 -49.48 -8.82
CA VAL A 393 -2.39 -50.10 -7.59
C VAL A 393 -3.65 -50.92 -7.86
N GLY A 394 -4.52 -50.45 -8.77
CA GLY A 394 -5.78 -51.14 -9.10
C GLY A 394 -5.59 -52.49 -9.81
N THR A 395 -4.44 -52.72 -10.45
CA THR A 395 -4.11 -53.98 -11.13
C THR A 395 -3.43 -55.02 -10.23
N ARG A 396 -3.14 -54.67 -8.96
CA ARG A 396 -2.34 -55.47 -8.03
C ARG A 396 -3.15 -55.94 -6.82
N SER A 397 -2.76 -57.10 -6.28
CA SER A 397 -3.31 -57.62 -5.02
C SER A 397 -2.75 -56.84 -3.81
N LEU A 398 -3.43 -56.94 -2.67
CA LEU A 398 -2.93 -56.33 -1.43
C LEU A 398 -1.55 -56.91 -1.03
N ASP A 399 -1.41 -58.23 -1.12
CA ASP A 399 -0.17 -58.91 -0.73
C ASP A 399 1.01 -58.50 -1.60
N GLU A 400 0.83 -58.38 -2.93
CA GLU A 400 1.86 -57.88 -3.85
C GLU A 400 2.34 -56.47 -3.46
N LEU A 401 1.41 -55.60 -3.04
CA LEU A 401 1.72 -54.23 -2.64
C LEU A 401 2.46 -54.13 -1.29
N LEU A 402 2.21 -55.07 -0.38
CA LEU A 402 2.85 -55.13 0.94
C LEU A 402 4.21 -55.82 0.90
N GLU A 403 4.39 -56.82 0.03
CA GLU A 403 5.61 -57.62 -0.07
C GLU A 403 6.75 -56.86 -0.75
N ASN A 404 6.48 -56.14 -1.85
CA ASN A 404 7.53 -55.42 -2.57
C ASN A 404 7.12 -54.03 -3.06
N LYS A 405 7.33 -53.03 -2.21
CA LYS A 405 7.05 -51.61 -2.51
C LYS A 405 7.89 -51.06 -3.67
N GLN A 406 9.13 -51.55 -3.85
CA GLN A 406 10.06 -51.03 -4.87
C GLN A 406 9.55 -51.28 -6.29
N VAL A 407 8.84 -52.40 -6.51
CA VAL A 407 8.26 -52.73 -7.81
C VAL A 407 7.21 -51.68 -8.22
N ILE A 408 6.46 -51.15 -7.26
CA ILE A 408 5.47 -50.10 -7.55
C ILE A 408 6.17 -48.80 -7.90
N ASP A 409 7.21 -48.44 -7.15
CA ASP A 409 8.00 -47.23 -7.39
C ASP A 409 8.60 -47.24 -8.81
N GLU A 410 9.16 -48.37 -9.26
CA GLU A 410 9.71 -48.53 -10.60
C GLU A 410 8.65 -48.39 -11.70
N LEU A 411 7.49 -49.05 -11.55
CA LEU A 411 6.42 -49.01 -12.55
C LEU A 411 5.80 -47.62 -12.66
N VAL A 412 5.47 -47.01 -11.53
CA VAL A 412 4.91 -45.65 -11.50
C VAL A 412 5.92 -44.65 -12.08
N SER A 413 7.21 -44.80 -11.74
CA SER A 413 8.29 -43.97 -12.29
C SER A 413 8.42 -44.08 -13.81
N GLN A 414 8.41 -45.32 -14.35
CA GLN A 414 8.50 -45.54 -15.80
C GLN A 414 7.31 -44.92 -16.55
N GLN A 415 6.09 -45.10 -16.04
CA GLN A 415 4.90 -44.60 -16.68
C GLN A 415 4.80 -43.07 -16.60
N ILE A 416 5.12 -42.46 -15.45
CA ILE A 416 5.10 -41.00 -15.33
C ILE A 416 6.18 -40.34 -16.19
N GLN A 417 7.39 -40.91 -16.27
CA GLN A 417 8.46 -40.39 -17.11
C GLN A 417 8.07 -40.38 -18.59
N ALA A 418 7.40 -41.43 -19.07
CA ALA A 418 6.91 -41.49 -20.46
C ALA A 418 5.87 -40.41 -20.77
N VAL A 419 5.02 -40.05 -19.79
CA VAL A 419 4.02 -38.99 -19.95
C VAL A 419 4.69 -37.61 -19.88
N THR A 420 5.54 -37.35 -18.88
CA THR A 420 6.06 -36.01 -18.58
C THR A 420 7.13 -35.53 -19.56
N GLN A 421 7.82 -36.45 -20.24
CA GLN A 421 8.91 -36.12 -21.18
C GLN A 421 8.45 -35.19 -22.31
N ASN A 422 7.19 -35.28 -22.75
CA ASN A 422 6.65 -34.46 -23.83
C ASN A 422 6.16 -33.07 -23.37
N PHE A 423 6.13 -32.82 -22.06
CA PHE A 423 5.62 -31.60 -21.44
C PHE A 423 6.69 -30.78 -20.72
N GLY A 424 7.98 -31.07 -20.95
CA GLY A 424 9.09 -30.31 -20.36
C GLY A 424 9.28 -30.53 -18.85
N LEU A 425 8.69 -31.58 -18.29
CA LEU A 425 8.77 -31.94 -16.87
C LEU A 425 9.62 -33.20 -16.68
N GLU A 426 10.54 -33.15 -15.72
CA GLU A 426 11.42 -34.27 -15.37
C GLU A 426 11.13 -34.74 -13.95
N VAL A 427 10.78 -36.03 -13.79
CA VAL A 427 10.65 -36.69 -12.49
C VAL A 427 11.95 -37.44 -12.19
N ALA A 428 12.74 -36.90 -11.27
CA ALA A 428 14.06 -37.44 -10.92
C ALA A 428 13.96 -38.68 -10.03
N SER A 429 13.02 -38.69 -9.09
CA SER A 429 12.78 -39.85 -8.23
C SER A 429 11.34 -39.84 -7.73
N LEU A 430 10.76 -41.02 -7.56
CA LEU A 430 9.41 -41.19 -7.06
C LEU A 430 9.39 -42.37 -6.07
N GLY A 431 8.60 -42.25 -5.01
CA GLY A 431 8.43 -43.33 -4.04
C GLY A 431 7.13 -43.24 -3.25
N ILE A 432 6.56 -44.40 -2.95
CA ILE A 432 5.44 -44.52 -2.01
C ILE A 432 5.94 -44.23 -0.60
N LYS A 433 5.33 -43.22 0.04
CA LYS A 433 5.62 -42.82 1.41
C LYS A 433 4.97 -43.81 2.38
N ASP A 434 3.65 -43.96 2.28
CA ASP A 434 2.87 -44.80 3.19
C ASP A 434 1.70 -45.50 2.48
N ILE A 435 1.39 -46.72 2.93
CA ILE A 435 0.18 -47.48 2.59
C ILE A 435 -0.62 -47.68 3.88
N ILE A 436 -1.79 -47.09 3.96
CA ILE A 436 -2.65 -47.09 5.14
C ILE A 436 -3.83 -48.02 4.86
N LEU A 437 -3.96 -49.05 5.69
CA LEU A 437 -5.04 -50.04 5.62
C LEU A 437 -6.21 -49.62 6.51
N PRO A 438 -7.46 -49.96 6.14
CA PRO A 438 -8.61 -49.87 7.03
C PRO A 438 -8.40 -50.68 8.31
N GLY A 439 -8.98 -50.21 9.42
CA GLY A 439 -8.83 -50.84 10.74
C GLY A 439 -9.20 -52.34 10.73
N ASP A 440 -10.31 -52.67 10.08
CA ASP A 440 -10.82 -54.05 10.02
C ASP A 440 -9.85 -54.99 9.29
N MET A 441 -9.30 -54.56 8.14
CA MET A 441 -8.32 -55.34 7.38
C MET A 441 -7.00 -55.51 8.13
N LYS A 442 -6.53 -54.46 8.80
CA LYS A 442 -5.33 -54.54 9.64
C LYS A 442 -5.52 -55.57 10.76
N ALA A 443 -6.69 -55.61 11.39
CA ALA A 443 -7.00 -56.59 12.43
C ALA A 443 -7.02 -58.02 11.89
N ILE A 444 -7.67 -58.26 10.75
CA ILE A 444 -7.73 -59.59 10.10
C ILE A 444 -6.33 -60.08 9.73
N LEU A 445 -5.52 -59.25 9.08
CA LEU A 445 -4.14 -59.62 8.71
C LEU A 445 -3.28 -59.93 9.93
N SER A 446 -3.41 -59.14 11.00
CA SER A 446 -2.68 -59.41 12.25
C SER A 446 -3.05 -60.77 12.83
N GLN A 447 -4.34 -61.14 12.81
CA GLN A 447 -4.81 -62.45 13.27
C GLN A 447 -4.31 -63.60 12.38
N VAL A 448 -4.31 -63.43 11.06
CA VAL A 448 -3.81 -64.44 10.12
C VAL A 448 -2.31 -64.67 10.33
N VAL A 449 -1.53 -63.60 10.45
CA VAL A 449 -0.08 -63.69 10.71
C VAL A 449 0.18 -64.33 12.07
N GLU A 450 -0.58 -63.99 13.11
CA GLU A 450 -0.46 -64.60 14.43
C GLU A 450 -0.76 -66.11 14.38
N ALA A 451 -1.83 -66.51 13.69
CA ALA A 451 -2.20 -67.90 13.52
C ALA A 451 -1.14 -68.68 12.72
N GLU A 452 -0.60 -68.10 11.65
CA GLU A 452 0.46 -68.71 10.83
C GLU A 452 1.75 -68.89 11.64
N LYS A 453 2.19 -67.86 12.37
CA LYS A 453 3.37 -67.93 13.24
C LYS A 453 3.19 -68.94 14.37
N SER A 454 1.99 -68.99 14.97
CA SER A 454 1.65 -70.00 15.99
C SER A 454 1.67 -71.41 15.42
N ALA A 455 1.13 -71.63 14.22
CA ALA A 455 1.17 -72.91 13.53
C ALA A 455 2.62 -73.31 13.20
N GLN A 456 3.41 -72.39 12.67
CA GLN A 456 4.83 -72.60 12.36
C GLN A 456 5.63 -72.96 13.62
N ALA A 457 5.44 -72.23 14.72
CA ALA A 457 6.06 -72.52 16.02
C ALA A 457 5.65 -73.90 16.55
N ASN A 458 4.37 -74.28 16.41
CA ASN A 458 3.90 -75.60 16.82
C ASN A 458 4.51 -76.74 15.99
N VAL A 459 4.69 -76.55 14.68
CA VAL A 459 5.36 -77.54 13.83
C VAL A 459 6.83 -77.68 14.22
N ILE A 460 7.54 -76.58 14.47
CA ILE A 460 8.93 -76.60 14.93
C ILE A 460 9.01 -77.33 16.29
N ARG A 461 8.19 -76.95 17.27
CA ARG A 461 8.14 -77.59 18.59
C ARG A 461 7.89 -79.10 18.49
N ARG A 462 6.89 -79.54 17.71
CA ARG A 462 6.60 -80.97 17.53
C ARG A 462 7.75 -81.72 16.83
N ARG A 463 8.41 -81.08 15.87
CA ARG A 463 9.60 -81.66 15.20
C ARG A 463 10.74 -81.81 16.19
N GLU A 464 11.00 -80.80 17.01
CA GLU A 464 12.02 -80.81 18.06
C GLU A 464 11.72 -81.87 19.13
N GLU A 465 10.48 -81.95 19.62
CA GLU A 465 10.03 -82.98 20.57
C GLU A 465 10.22 -84.39 19.99
N THR A 466 9.81 -84.62 18.75
CA THR A 466 9.98 -85.92 18.08
C THR A 466 11.46 -86.27 17.90
N ALA A 467 12.29 -85.30 17.52
CA ALA A 467 13.73 -85.48 17.38
C ALA A 467 14.38 -85.82 18.74
N ALA A 468 13.99 -85.12 19.80
CA ALA A 468 14.43 -85.37 21.16
C ALA A 468 14.00 -86.76 21.65
N THR A 469 12.74 -87.17 21.47
CA THR A 469 12.25 -88.51 21.86
C THR A 469 12.95 -89.62 21.07
N ARG A 470 13.19 -89.44 19.76
CA ARG A 470 13.95 -90.41 18.96
C ARG A 470 15.39 -90.54 19.46
N SER A 471 16.04 -89.42 19.80
CA SER A 471 17.38 -89.41 20.38
C SER A 471 17.42 -90.15 21.72
N LEU A 472 16.45 -89.90 22.62
CA LEU A 472 16.31 -90.60 23.89
C LEU A 472 16.06 -92.10 23.68
N LEU A 473 15.20 -92.50 22.75
CA LEU A 473 14.93 -93.91 22.47
C LEU A 473 16.17 -94.63 21.93
N ASN A 474 16.92 -94.01 21.02
CA ASN A 474 18.17 -94.55 20.52
C ASN A 474 19.19 -94.70 21.65
N THR A 475 19.29 -93.69 22.51
CA THR A 475 20.14 -93.71 23.71
C THR A 475 19.75 -94.88 24.63
N ALA A 476 18.45 -95.08 24.91
CA ALA A 476 17.95 -96.17 25.73
C ALA A 476 18.25 -97.55 25.13
N LYS A 477 18.10 -97.74 23.82
CA LYS A 477 18.42 -99.02 23.12
C LYS A 477 19.91 -99.37 23.19
N VAL A 478 20.79 -98.37 23.11
CA VAL A 478 22.24 -98.57 23.28
C VAL A 478 22.55 -99.01 24.71
N MET A 479 21.85 -98.44 25.71
CA MET A 479 22.02 -98.79 27.12
C MET A 479 21.45 -100.16 27.49
N GLU A 480 20.31 -100.56 26.92
CA GLU A 480 19.67 -101.86 27.18
C GLU A 480 20.61 -103.05 26.88
N ASN A 481 21.39 -102.94 25.81
CA ASN A 481 22.32 -104.00 25.38
C ASN A 481 23.74 -103.84 25.93
N ASN A 482 24.00 -102.80 26.75
CA ASN A 482 25.32 -102.53 27.31
C ASN A 482 25.23 -102.08 28.79
N PRO A 483 25.38 -103.00 29.76
CA PRO A 483 25.32 -102.69 31.18
C PRO A 483 26.33 -101.64 31.65
N ILE A 484 27.50 -101.55 30.99
CA ILE A 484 28.54 -100.55 31.31
C ILE A 484 28.08 -99.15 30.89
N ALA A 485 27.43 -99.03 29.72
CA ALA A 485 26.88 -97.76 29.24
C ALA A 485 25.73 -97.25 30.12
N LEU A 486 24.86 -98.15 30.60
CA LEU A 486 23.82 -97.80 31.58
C LEU A 486 24.44 -97.32 32.89
N ARG A 487 25.46 -98.02 33.41
CA ARG A 487 26.14 -97.63 34.65
C ARG A 487 26.86 -96.29 34.53
N LEU A 488 27.48 -96.02 33.39
CA LEU A 488 28.06 -94.70 33.10
C LEU A 488 26.99 -93.61 33.05
N LYS A 489 25.83 -93.87 32.45
CA LYS A 489 24.74 -92.89 32.43
C LYS A 489 24.14 -92.64 33.81
N GLU A 490 23.97 -93.69 34.61
CA GLU A 490 23.56 -93.56 36.02
C GLU A 490 24.51 -92.65 36.78
N LEU A 491 25.84 -92.87 36.62
CA LEU A 491 26.87 -92.03 37.24
C LEU A 491 26.84 -90.60 36.72
N GLU A 492 26.63 -90.37 35.42
CA GLU A 492 26.47 -89.02 34.83
C GLU A 492 25.21 -88.31 35.37
N THR A 493 24.08 -89.03 35.52
CA THR A 493 22.89 -88.47 36.17
C THR A 493 23.11 -88.22 37.66
N LEU A 494 23.83 -89.09 38.35
CA LEU A 494 24.20 -88.90 39.75
C LEU A 494 25.16 -87.71 39.92
N GLU A 495 26.10 -87.51 38.99
CA GLU A 495 26.99 -86.36 38.93
C GLU A 495 26.18 -85.07 38.72
N SER A 496 25.25 -85.04 37.76
CA SER A 496 24.37 -83.88 37.53
C SER A 496 23.43 -83.58 38.72
N ILE A 497 22.94 -84.63 39.41
CA ILE A 497 22.15 -84.47 40.64
C ILE A 497 23.04 -84.01 41.80
N ALA A 498 24.25 -84.53 41.93
CA ALA A 498 25.21 -84.14 42.97
C ALA A 498 25.69 -82.70 42.77
N GLU A 499 25.91 -82.25 41.53
CA GLU A 499 26.14 -80.83 41.20
C GLU A 499 24.99 -79.93 41.67
N ARG A 500 23.75 -80.45 41.71
CA ARG A 500 22.57 -79.72 42.20
C ARG A 500 22.35 -79.83 43.72
N ILE A 501 23.00 -80.77 44.43
CA ILE A 501 22.80 -81.01 45.87
C ILE A 501 24.13 -80.81 46.63
N ASN A 502 24.29 -79.66 47.26
CA ASN A 502 25.57 -79.18 47.80
C ASN A 502 26.02 -79.82 49.14
N GLN A 503 25.28 -80.78 49.75
CA GLN A 503 25.72 -81.46 50.99
C GLN A 503 24.92 -82.76 51.26
N ILE A 504 25.62 -83.87 51.50
CA ILE A 504 25.06 -85.13 52.04
C ILE A 504 25.80 -85.44 53.35
N SER A 505 25.08 -85.45 54.48
CA SER A 505 25.64 -85.83 55.80
C SER A 505 25.33 -87.29 56.10
N VAL A 506 26.37 -88.12 56.27
CA VAL A 506 26.25 -89.55 56.60
C VAL A 506 26.71 -89.79 58.04
N TYR A 507 25.81 -90.26 58.91
CA TYR A 507 26.16 -90.83 60.22
C TYR A 507 26.21 -92.36 60.09
N GLY A 508 27.38 -92.99 60.23
CA GLY A 508 27.46 -94.47 60.31
C GLY A 508 28.52 -95.19 59.46
N GLY A 509 29.36 -94.48 58.69
CA GLY A 509 30.47 -95.09 57.95
C GLY A 509 30.09 -95.68 56.58
N LEU A 510 31.08 -95.78 55.69
CA LEU A 510 30.94 -96.07 54.25
C LEU A 510 30.31 -97.44 53.93
N ASP A 511 30.44 -98.45 54.79
CA ASP A 511 29.88 -99.78 54.55
C ASP A 511 28.34 -99.84 54.61
N GLN A 512 27.69 -98.90 55.31
CA GLN A 512 26.23 -98.78 55.31
C GLN A 512 25.69 -98.12 54.05
N VAL A 513 26.45 -97.23 53.39
CA VAL A 513 26.04 -96.58 52.14
C VAL A 513 26.07 -97.56 50.97
N LEU A 514 27.05 -98.46 50.94
CA LEU A 514 27.22 -99.43 49.87
C LEU A 514 26.22 -100.61 49.95
N ASN A 515 25.82 -101.02 51.15
CA ASN A 515 24.92 -102.16 51.34
C ASN A 515 23.45 -101.78 51.63
N GLY A 516 23.19 -100.55 52.11
CA GLY A 516 21.85 -100.10 52.52
C GLY A 516 20.88 -99.81 51.37
N LEU A 517 21.37 -99.57 50.15
CA LEU A 517 20.53 -99.26 48.99
C LEU A 517 19.88 -100.50 48.34
N VAL A 518 20.20 -101.72 48.79
CA VAL A 518 19.69 -102.97 48.19
C VAL A 518 18.47 -103.55 48.93
N HIS A 519 18.01 -102.94 50.03
CA HIS A 519 16.76 -103.32 50.71
C HIS A 519 15.74 -102.17 50.75
N ILE A 520 15.12 -101.89 49.60
CA ILE A 520 13.73 -101.42 49.56
C ILE A 520 12.99 -102.30 48.54
N LYS A 521 12.65 -103.52 48.96
CA LYS A 521 11.48 -104.23 48.41
C LYS A 521 10.26 -103.58 49.05
N GLY A 522 9.32 -103.17 48.21
CA GLY A 522 8.00 -102.75 48.66
C GLY A 522 7.31 -103.86 49.43
N GLU A 523 6.76 -103.52 50.59
CA GLU A 523 5.55 -104.13 51.11
C GLU A 523 4.40 -103.14 50.91
N GLN A 524 3.30 -103.68 50.39
CA GLN A 524 2.07 -103.00 50.05
C GLN A 524 1.29 -102.59 51.32
N LYS A 525 0.75 -101.37 51.31
CA LYS A 525 -0.69 -101.15 51.47
C LYS A 525 -1.12 -99.83 50.84
#